data_AF-A0A9L0RRB6-F1
#
_entry.id   AF-A0A9L0RRB6-F1
#
_cell.length_a   1.000
_cell.length_b   1.000
_cell.length_c   1.000
_cell.angle_alpha   90.00
_cell.angle_beta   90.00
_cell.angle_gamma   90.00
#
_symmetry.space_group_name_H-M   'P 1'
#
loop_
_entity.id
_entity.type
_entity.pdbx_description
1 polymer ?
#
loop_
_entity_poly.entity_id
_entity_poly.type
_entity_poly.pdbx_seq_one_letter_code
_entity_poly.pdbx_strand_id
1 'polypeptide(L)'
;MSRLALEELADIGEDRLGRRVVTFSCCRMPPSHELNHRRLLEYLKYTLDQYVESDYTVVYFHYGLSSRNKPSLGWLQSAYKEFDRKYKKSLKALYVVHPTNFLKVLRTLFKPLISHKFGKKVTYFNYLSELREHLKYDQLIVPPEVLRYDEELRQLHRGRPPPPARTPPPRPPLPTQQFGVSLQYLKDKNQGELIPPVLRATVTHLRQKGLRTEGLFRRSASVQTVREVQRLYNQGKPVDFDDYGDIHIPAAILKTFLRELPQPLLTFEAYEQILGITSVESSLRVTRCRQILQSLPEHNYAVLSYLIGFLHEVSQESIFNKMNSSRLACVFGLNLIWPSQGASSLSALVPLNLFTELLIEYYGQVFSAREARGVLGAGSAEAGERGGPLAGGCAGDGRTAGPTAPAVPPRPLTEARRPL
;
A
#
# COMPACT_ATOMS: atom_id res chain seq x y z
N MET A 1 -17.14 -33.34 -17.89
CA MET A 1 -17.89 -33.39 -16.61
C MET A 1 -19.07 -34.36 -16.67
N SER A 2 -19.13 -35.28 -15.70
CA SER A 2 -20.29 -36.13 -15.38
C SER A 2 -21.33 -35.36 -14.56
N ARG A 3 -22.57 -35.86 -14.50
CA ARG A 3 -23.67 -35.24 -13.72
C ARG A 3 -23.38 -35.21 -12.21
N LEU A 4 -22.81 -36.29 -11.68
CA LEU A 4 -22.42 -36.42 -10.27
C LEU A 4 -21.42 -35.33 -9.85
N ALA A 5 -20.42 -35.03 -10.69
CA ALA A 5 -19.43 -33.99 -10.41
C ALA A 5 -20.01 -32.57 -10.40
N LEU A 6 -21.16 -32.34 -11.07
CA LEU A 6 -21.86 -31.06 -11.02
C LEU A 6 -22.74 -30.95 -9.77
N GLU A 7 -23.42 -32.03 -9.38
CA GLU A 7 -24.26 -32.08 -8.17
C GLU A 7 -23.46 -31.80 -6.90
N GLU A 8 -22.17 -32.14 -6.86
CA GLU A 8 -21.28 -31.80 -5.75
C GLU A 8 -20.92 -30.31 -5.68
N LEU A 9 -21.09 -29.51 -6.75
CA LEU A 9 -20.67 -28.11 -6.76
C LEU A 9 -21.54 -27.18 -5.93
N ALA A 10 -22.80 -27.56 -5.69
CA ALA A 10 -23.78 -26.71 -5.04
C ALA A 10 -24.64 -27.47 -4.03
N ASP A 11 -24.68 -26.97 -2.81
CA ASP A 11 -25.56 -27.47 -1.73
C ASP A 11 -26.61 -26.41 -1.37
N ILE A 12 -27.74 -26.86 -0.79
CA ILE A 12 -28.87 -26.01 -0.43
C ILE A 12 -29.07 -26.01 1.09
N GLY A 13 -29.32 -24.82 1.65
CA GLY A 13 -29.69 -24.61 3.05
C GLY A 13 -30.76 -23.54 3.23
N GLU A 14 -30.99 -23.12 4.47
CA GLU A 14 -31.91 -22.03 4.83
C GLU A 14 -31.24 -21.01 5.76
N ASP A 15 -31.65 -19.73 5.67
CA ASP A 15 -31.15 -18.68 6.55
C ASP A 15 -32.06 -18.38 7.76
N ARG A 16 -31.72 -17.36 8.56
CA ARG A 16 -32.47 -16.99 9.77
C ARG A 16 -33.92 -16.61 9.51
N LEU A 17 -34.26 -16.22 8.28
CA LEU A 17 -35.58 -15.78 7.84
C LEU A 17 -36.29 -16.87 7.01
N GLY A 18 -35.76 -18.10 6.96
CA GLY A 18 -36.31 -19.20 6.16
C GLY A 18 -36.06 -19.06 4.66
N ARG A 19 -35.15 -18.16 4.24
CA ARG A 19 -34.84 -17.98 2.82
C ARG A 19 -33.85 -19.04 2.38
N ARG A 20 -33.99 -19.48 1.12
CA ARG A 20 -33.09 -20.48 0.52
C ARG A 20 -31.68 -19.91 0.37
N VAL A 21 -30.70 -20.67 0.83
CA VAL A 21 -29.27 -20.39 0.67
C VAL A 21 -28.70 -21.40 -0.31
N VAL A 22 -28.18 -20.92 -1.43
CA VAL A 22 -27.48 -21.74 -2.42
C VAL A 22 -25.99 -21.56 -2.22
N THR A 23 -25.27 -22.64 -1.99
CA THR A 23 -23.80 -22.62 -1.86
C THR A 23 -23.15 -23.02 -3.17
N PHE A 24 -21.95 -22.50 -3.45
CA PHE A 24 -21.10 -22.93 -4.56
C PHE A 24 -19.66 -23.07 -4.08
N SER A 25 -19.04 -24.21 -4.32
CA SER A 25 -17.72 -24.54 -3.75
C SER A 25 -16.66 -24.80 -4.82
N CYS A 26 -15.60 -23.99 -4.85
CA CYS A 26 -14.53 -24.14 -5.84
C CYS A 26 -13.59 -25.33 -5.59
N CYS A 27 -13.50 -25.84 -4.37
CA CYS A 27 -12.71 -27.03 -4.06
C CYS A 27 -13.22 -28.29 -4.77
N ARG A 28 -14.48 -28.27 -5.23
CA ARG A 28 -15.12 -29.34 -5.98
C ARG A 28 -15.10 -29.10 -7.50
N MET A 29 -14.48 -28.02 -7.98
CA MET A 29 -14.34 -27.77 -9.41
C MET A 29 -13.27 -28.69 -10.03
N PRO A 30 -13.62 -29.44 -11.09
CA PRO A 30 -12.64 -30.26 -11.80
C PRO A 30 -11.62 -29.39 -12.56
N PRO A 31 -10.50 -29.97 -12.98
CA PRO A 31 -9.50 -29.28 -13.78
C PRO A 31 -10.08 -28.66 -15.07
N SER A 32 -9.52 -27.53 -15.51
CA SER A 32 -10.00 -26.75 -16.66
C SER A 32 -10.08 -27.55 -17.96
N HIS A 33 -9.25 -28.58 -18.13
CA HIS A 33 -9.28 -29.44 -19.32
C HIS A 33 -10.48 -30.41 -19.35
N GLU A 34 -11.08 -30.71 -18.19
CA GLU A 34 -12.29 -31.53 -18.06
C GLU A 34 -13.57 -30.69 -17.88
N LEU A 35 -13.37 -29.39 -17.65
CA LEU A 35 -14.39 -28.41 -17.32
C LEU A 35 -15.10 -27.94 -18.59
N ASN A 36 -16.29 -28.49 -18.84
CA ASN A 36 -17.16 -27.97 -19.90
C ASN A 36 -17.87 -26.70 -19.40
N HIS A 37 -17.31 -25.56 -19.81
CA HIS A 37 -17.78 -24.21 -19.49
C HIS A 37 -19.26 -23.95 -19.77
N ARG A 38 -19.83 -24.56 -20.83
CA ARG A 38 -21.25 -24.41 -21.18
C ARG A 38 -22.12 -25.21 -20.21
N ARG A 39 -21.79 -26.47 -19.98
CA ARG A 39 -22.52 -27.35 -19.04
C ARG A 39 -22.48 -26.83 -17.61
N LEU A 40 -21.35 -26.27 -17.18
CA LEU A 40 -21.23 -25.64 -15.88
C LEU A 40 -22.21 -24.46 -15.75
N LEU A 41 -22.26 -23.59 -16.76
CA LEU A 41 -23.19 -22.46 -16.75
C LEU A 41 -24.65 -22.90 -16.79
N GLU A 42 -24.99 -23.89 -17.62
CA GLU A 42 -26.33 -24.51 -17.67
C GLU A 42 -26.72 -25.08 -16.30
N TYR A 43 -25.81 -25.77 -15.62
CA TYR A 43 -26.05 -26.29 -14.28
C TYR A 43 -26.26 -25.19 -13.25
N LEU A 44 -25.42 -24.15 -13.24
CA LEU A 44 -25.59 -23.01 -12.33
C LEU A 44 -26.95 -22.32 -12.54
N LYS A 45 -27.38 -22.15 -13.80
CA LYS A 45 -28.70 -21.61 -14.15
C LYS A 45 -29.81 -22.54 -13.68
N TYR A 46 -29.72 -23.83 -13.98
CA TYR A 46 -30.69 -24.85 -13.56
C TYR A 46 -30.89 -24.86 -12.03
N THR A 47 -29.81 -24.81 -11.25
CA THR A 47 -29.86 -24.78 -9.78
C THR A 47 -30.51 -23.49 -9.28
N LEU A 48 -30.14 -22.34 -9.84
CA LEU A 48 -30.73 -21.05 -9.41
C LEU A 48 -32.18 -20.90 -9.89
N ASP A 49 -32.55 -21.51 -11.02
CA ASP A 49 -33.90 -21.45 -11.59
C ASP A 49 -34.97 -22.02 -10.66
N GLN A 50 -34.59 -22.92 -9.74
CA GLN A 50 -35.49 -23.48 -8.73
C GLN A 50 -35.86 -22.46 -7.62
N TYR A 51 -35.10 -21.38 -7.46
CA TYR A 51 -35.21 -20.48 -6.30
C TYR A 51 -35.38 -19.02 -6.64
N VAL A 52 -34.98 -18.64 -7.86
CA VAL A 52 -34.95 -17.26 -8.35
C VAL A 52 -36.30 -16.54 -8.29
N GLU A 53 -37.44 -17.24 -8.24
CA GLU A 53 -38.76 -16.62 -8.09
C GLU A 53 -39.02 -16.10 -6.67
N SER A 54 -38.27 -16.60 -5.68
CA SER A 54 -38.34 -16.19 -4.27
C SER A 54 -37.05 -15.51 -3.82
N ASP A 55 -37.10 -14.80 -2.70
CA ASP A 55 -35.91 -14.17 -2.12
C ASP A 55 -34.90 -15.25 -1.67
N TYR A 56 -33.67 -15.16 -2.19
CA TYR A 56 -32.62 -16.15 -1.94
C TYR A 56 -31.25 -15.51 -1.70
N THR A 57 -30.34 -16.29 -1.13
CA THR A 57 -28.96 -15.91 -0.84
C THR A 57 -28.01 -16.87 -1.51
N VAL A 58 -26.87 -16.38 -1.99
CA VAL A 58 -25.79 -17.22 -2.52
C VAL A 58 -24.56 -17.11 -1.64
N VAL A 59 -23.94 -18.25 -1.31
CA VAL A 59 -22.63 -18.32 -0.66
C VAL A 59 -21.65 -18.97 -1.62
N TYR A 60 -20.59 -18.26 -1.98
CA TYR A 60 -19.54 -18.73 -2.86
C TYR A 60 -18.26 -18.96 -2.05
N PHE A 61 -17.90 -20.23 -1.86
CA PHE A 61 -16.64 -20.63 -1.25
C PHE A 61 -15.54 -20.66 -2.30
N HIS A 62 -14.65 -19.68 -2.22
CA HIS A 62 -13.64 -19.47 -3.25
C HIS A 62 -12.42 -20.41 -3.12
N TYR A 63 -12.22 -21.01 -1.95
CA TYR A 63 -11.11 -21.94 -1.72
C TYR A 63 -11.12 -23.09 -2.74
N GLY A 64 -9.92 -23.51 -3.17
CA GLY A 64 -9.72 -24.54 -4.20
C GLY A 64 -9.59 -24.02 -5.63
N LEU A 65 -9.82 -22.73 -5.88
CA LEU A 65 -9.57 -22.14 -7.20
C LEU A 65 -8.05 -21.91 -7.41
N SER A 66 -7.50 -22.52 -8.46
CA SER A 66 -6.08 -22.45 -8.85
C SER A 66 -5.92 -22.21 -10.35
N SER A 67 -4.71 -22.00 -10.85
CA SER A 67 -4.45 -21.90 -12.30
C SER A 67 -4.94 -23.12 -13.10
N ARG A 68 -5.14 -24.27 -12.45
CA ARG A 68 -5.54 -25.53 -13.07
C ARG A 68 -7.04 -25.68 -13.31
N ASN A 69 -7.90 -24.96 -12.58
CA ASN A 69 -9.37 -25.05 -12.69
C ASN A 69 -10.05 -23.67 -12.83
N LYS A 70 -9.26 -22.61 -12.91
CA LYS A 70 -9.73 -21.23 -13.00
C LYS A 70 -10.33 -20.94 -14.38
N PRO A 71 -11.59 -20.46 -14.44
CA PRO A 71 -12.18 -20.05 -15.70
C PRO A 71 -11.50 -18.81 -16.30
N SER A 72 -11.53 -18.71 -17.63
CA SER A 72 -10.99 -17.56 -18.35
C SER A 72 -11.81 -16.29 -18.07
N LEU A 73 -11.18 -15.11 -18.19
CA LEU A 73 -11.86 -13.82 -18.03
C LEU A 73 -13.01 -13.66 -19.04
N GLY A 74 -12.81 -14.08 -20.28
CA GLY A 74 -13.85 -14.06 -21.30
C GLY A 74 -15.06 -14.91 -20.93
N TRP A 75 -14.84 -16.10 -20.37
CA TRP A 75 -15.95 -16.93 -19.89
C TRP A 75 -16.68 -16.30 -18.71
N LEU A 76 -15.96 -15.73 -17.74
CA LEU A 76 -16.58 -15.07 -16.57
C LEU A 76 -17.46 -13.89 -16.99
N GLN A 77 -17.04 -13.14 -18.00
CA GLN A 77 -17.83 -12.06 -18.57
C GLN A 77 -19.10 -12.57 -19.24
N SER A 78 -18.98 -13.63 -20.05
CA SER A 78 -20.13 -14.27 -20.72
C SER A 78 -21.11 -14.87 -19.72
N ALA A 79 -20.62 -15.57 -18.70
CA ALA A 79 -21.43 -16.11 -17.62
C ALA A 79 -22.21 -15.01 -16.87
N TYR A 80 -21.57 -13.88 -16.56
CA TYR A 80 -22.24 -12.76 -15.90
C TYR A 80 -23.38 -12.13 -16.74
N LYS A 81 -23.22 -12.11 -18.07
CA LYS A 81 -24.26 -11.62 -19.00
C LYS A 81 -25.46 -12.56 -19.08
N GLU A 82 -25.22 -13.86 -18.94
CA GLU A 82 -26.24 -14.92 -18.97
C GLU A 82 -27.15 -14.91 -17.73
N PHE A 83 -26.65 -14.42 -16.58
CA PHE A 83 -27.49 -14.16 -15.41
C PHE A 83 -28.18 -12.79 -15.55
N ASP A 84 -29.34 -12.78 -16.18
CA ASP A 84 -30.14 -11.58 -16.45
C ASP A 84 -30.84 -10.99 -15.19
N ARG A 85 -31.85 -10.13 -15.42
CA ARG A 85 -32.61 -9.48 -14.35
C ARG A 85 -33.31 -10.48 -13.42
N LYS A 86 -33.74 -11.64 -13.92
CA LYS A 86 -34.46 -12.69 -13.19
C LYS A 86 -33.65 -13.09 -11.95
N TYR A 87 -32.40 -13.49 -12.15
CA TYR A 87 -31.48 -13.93 -11.09
C TYR A 87 -31.07 -12.80 -10.15
N LYS A 88 -30.90 -11.58 -10.68
CA LYS A 88 -30.35 -10.44 -9.92
C LYS A 88 -31.38 -9.75 -9.02
N LYS A 89 -32.69 -9.87 -9.31
CA LYS A 89 -33.76 -9.12 -8.60
C LYS A 89 -33.98 -9.65 -7.19
N SER A 90 -34.23 -10.96 -7.07
CA SER A 90 -34.57 -11.68 -5.83
C SER A 90 -33.37 -12.08 -4.98
N LEU A 91 -32.16 -12.05 -5.55
CA LEU A 91 -30.93 -12.23 -4.77
C LEU A 91 -30.83 -11.16 -3.69
N LYS A 92 -30.74 -11.54 -2.42
CA LYS A 92 -30.57 -10.59 -1.30
C LYS A 92 -29.11 -10.33 -0.97
N ALA A 93 -28.33 -11.40 -0.93
CA ALA A 93 -26.92 -11.34 -0.66
C ALA A 93 -26.14 -12.38 -1.48
N LEU A 94 -24.94 -11.99 -1.90
CA LEU A 94 -23.90 -12.85 -2.44
C LEU A 94 -22.71 -12.77 -1.49
N TYR A 95 -22.53 -13.80 -0.66
CA TYR A 95 -21.43 -13.91 0.27
C TYR A 95 -20.26 -14.64 -0.40
N VAL A 96 -19.10 -14.01 -0.45
CA VAL A 96 -17.88 -14.59 -1.02
C VAL A 96 -16.90 -14.89 0.11
N VAL A 97 -16.62 -16.16 0.34
CA VAL A 97 -15.81 -16.63 1.45
C VAL A 97 -14.41 -17.00 0.98
N HIS A 98 -13.39 -16.59 1.73
CA HIS A 98 -11.97 -16.76 1.43
C HIS A 98 -11.52 -16.12 0.10
N PRO A 99 -11.82 -14.82 -0.14
CA PRO A 99 -11.49 -14.20 -1.41
C PRO A 99 -9.97 -14.13 -1.67
N THR A 100 -9.56 -14.39 -2.91
CA THR A 100 -8.16 -14.18 -3.34
C THR A 100 -7.98 -12.84 -4.06
N ASN A 101 -6.72 -12.46 -4.31
CA ASN A 101 -6.39 -11.30 -5.14
C ASN A 101 -6.95 -11.39 -6.56
N PHE A 102 -7.20 -12.60 -7.08
CA PHE A 102 -7.84 -12.76 -8.39
C PHE A 102 -9.25 -12.17 -8.43
N LEU A 103 -10.05 -12.36 -7.38
CA LEU A 103 -11.39 -11.78 -7.30
C LEU A 103 -11.36 -10.25 -7.24
N LYS A 104 -10.29 -9.66 -6.68
CA LYS A 104 -10.08 -8.21 -6.68
C LYS A 104 -9.86 -7.69 -8.11
N VAL A 105 -9.03 -8.37 -8.90
CA VAL A 105 -8.80 -8.05 -10.32
C VAL A 105 -10.10 -8.21 -11.12
N LEU A 106 -10.83 -9.31 -10.90
CA LEU A 106 -12.07 -9.59 -11.59
C LEU A 106 -13.14 -8.53 -11.33
N ARG A 107 -13.27 -8.09 -10.07
CA ARG A 107 -14.20 -7.02 -9.67
C ARG A 107 -13.87 -5.69 -10.35
N THR A 108 -12.59 -5.33 -10.45
CA THR A 108 -12.18 -4.09 -11.13
C THR A 108 -12.49 -4.13 -12.62
N LEU A 109 -12.23 -5.27 -13.28
CA LEU A 109 -12.51 -5.45 -14.72
C LEU A 109 -14.01 -5.47 -15.04
N PHE A 110 -14.84 -6.01 -14.15
CA PHE A 110 -16.29 -6.08 -14.35
C PHE A 110 -17.08 -4.96 -13.68
N LYS A 111 -16.42 -4.00 -13.01
CA LYS A 111 -17.07 -2.82 -12.42
C LYS A 111 -17.99 -2.07 -13.40
N PRO A 112 -17.65 -1.82 -14.68
CA PRO A 112 -18.56 -1.15 -15.62
C PRO A 112 -19.79 -2.00 -16.02
N LEU A 113 -19.71 -3.32 -15.84
CA LEU A 113 -20.77 -4.28 -16.20
C LEU A 113 -21.68 -4.60 -15.00
N ILE A 114 -21.21 -4.33 -13.78
CA ILE A 114 -21.94 -4.58 -12.54
C ILE A 114 -22.75 -3.35 -12.15
N SER A 115 -24.08 -3.51 -12.07
CA SER A 115 -24.95 -2.43 -11.63
C SER A 115 -24.67 -2.05 -10.16
N HIS A 116 -24.80 -0.77 -9.83
CA HIS A 116 -24.62 -0.28 -8.46
C HIS A 116 -25.51 -1.01 -7.44
N LYS A 117 -26.76 -1.33 -7.82
CA LYS A 117 -27.70 -2.10 -6.99
C LYS A 117 -27.25 -3.52 -6.72
N PHE A 118 -26.67 -4.20 -7.72
CA PHE A 118 -26.15 -5.55 -7.55
C PHE A 118 -24.85 -5.54 -6.72
N GLY A 119 -23.97 -4.57 -6.95
CA GLY A 119 -22.72 -4.44 -6.21
C GLY A 119 -22.90 -4.32 -4.69
N LYS A 120 -23.98 -3.69 -4.22
CA LYS A 120 -24.34 -3.59 -2.79
C LYS A 120 -24.73 -4.92 -2.15
N LYS A 121 -25.05 -5.95 -2.96
CA LYS A 121 -25.44 -7.28 -2.49
C LYS A 121 -24.24 -8.19 -2.25
N VAL A 122 -23.03 -7.81 -2.70
CA VAL A 122 -21.84 -8.65 -2.62
C VAL A 122 -21.03 -8.31 -1.37
N THR A 123 -20.86 -9.28 -0.48
CA THR A 123 -20.10 -9.15 0.77
C THR A 123 -19.01 -10.21 0.81
N TYR A 124 -17.83 -9.84 1.32
CA TYR A 124 -16.66 -10.70 1.33
C TYR A 124 -16.27 -11.04 2.76
N PHE A 125 -15.95 -12.30 3.03
CA PHE A 125 -15.55 -12.80 4.34
C PHE A 125 -14.21 -13.52 4.27
N ASN A 126 -13.28 -13.19 5.14
CA ASN A 126 -11.98 -13.88 5.17
C ASN A 126 -12.05 -15.21 5.92
N TYR A 127 -12.95 -15.30 6.90
CA TYR A 127 -13.15 -16.48 7.74
C TYR A 127 -14.61 -16.93 7.76
N LEU A 128 -14.84 -18.21 8.03
CA LEU A 128 -16.19 -18.76 8.20
C LEU A 128 -16.90 -18.20 9.44
N SER A 129 -16.18 -17.67 10.43
CA SER A 129 -16.78 -17.04 11.62
C SER A 129 -17.56 -15.78 11.27
N GLU A 130 -17.08 -14.99 10.30
CA GLU A 130 -17.79 -13.78 9.85
C GLU A 130 -19.11 -14.14 9.15
N LEU A 131 -19.12 -15.27 8.42
CA LEU A 131 -20.33 -15.80 7.79
C LEU A 131 -21.38 -16.24 8.83
N ARG A 132 -20.95 -16.77 9.99
CA ARG A 132 -21.83 -17.22 11.09
C ARG A 132 -22.67 -16.09 11.69
N GLU A 133 -22.17 -14.87 11.64
CA GLU A 133 -22.90 -13.69 12.12
C GLU A 133 -24.09 -13.34 11.21
N HIS A 134 -24.01 -13.73 9.93
CA HIS A 134 -24.95 -13.32 8.89
C HIS A 134 -25.92 -14.44 8.48
N LEU A 135 -25.61 -15.71 8.73
CA LEU A 135 -26.43 -16.88 8.38
C LEU A 135 -26.62 -17.84 9.57
N LYS A 136 -27.65 -18.71 9.51
CA LYS A 136 -27.72 -19.88 10.40
C LYS A 136 -26.71 -20.90 9.90
N TYR A 137 -25.50 -20.80 10.43
CA TYR A 137 -24.40 -21.64 9.99
C TYR A 137 -24.65 -23.14 10.19
N ASP A 138 -25.40 -23.51 11.22
CA ASP A 138 -25.71 -24.91 11.56
C ASP A 138 -26.54 -25.64 10.48
N GLN A 139 -27.15 -24.89 9.56
CA GLN A 139 -27.94 -25.43 8.43
C GLN A 139 -27.21 -25.29 7.09
N LEU A 140 -25.97 -24.78 7.10
CA LEU A 140 -25.17 -24.59 5.90
C LEU A 140 -24.23 -25.77 5.70
N ILE A 141 -24.36 -26.45 4.56
CA ILE A 141 -23.40 -27.49 4.17
C ILE A 141 -22.12 -26.80 3.70
N VAL A 142 -21.08 -26.86 4.53
CA VAL A 142 -19.74 -26.36 4.21
C VAL A 142 -18.83 -27.55 3.90
N PRO A 143 -18.16 -27.57 2.74
CA PRO A 143 -17.26 -28.68 2.42
C PRO A 143 -16.16 -28.86 3.48
N PRO A 144 -15.79 -30.11 3.83
CA PRO A 144 -14.71 -30.38 4.77
C PRO A 144 -13.38 -29.72 4.40
N GLU A 145 -13.09 -29.57 3.11
CA GLU A 145 -11.89 -28.90 2.60
C GLU A 145 -11.89 -27.41 2.93
N VAL A 146 -13.05 -26.77 2.86
CA VAL A 146 -13.22 -25.35 3.23
C VAL A 146 -13.08 -25.17 4.73
N LEU A 147 -13.64 -26.09 5.53
CA LEU A 147 -13.48 -26.09 6.99
C LEU A 147 -12.01 -26.28 7.41
N ARG A 148 -11.32 -27.24 6.79
CA ARG A 148 -9.88 -27.45 7.01
C ARG A 148 -9.07 -26.22 6.61
N TYR A 149 -9.36 -25.63 5.46
CA TYR A 149 -8.65 -24.45 5.01
C TYR A 149 -8.91 -23.22 5.89
N ASP A 150 -10.14 -23.03 6.36
CA ASP A 150 -10.47 -21.98 7.34
C ASP A 150 -9.74 -22.21 8.67
N GLU A 151 -9.61 -23.47 9.11
CA GLU A 151 -8.79 -23.82 10.28
C GLU A 151 -7.29 -23.66 10.01
N GLU A 152 -6.76 -24.01 8.83
CA GLU A 152 -5.35 -23.77 8.44
C GLU A 152 -5.05 -22.28 8.36
N LEU A 153 -5.95 -21.49 7.76
CA LEU A 153 -5.91 -20.03 7.78
C LEU A 153 -5.95 -19.53 9.22
N ARG A 154 -6.86 -20.05 10.04
CA ARG A 154 -6.91 -19.69 11.45
C ARG A 154 -5.62 -20.06 12.14
N GLN A 155 -5.03 -21.24 11.94
CA GLN A 155 -3.78 -21.72 12.58
C GLN A 155 -2.55 -20.93 12.14
N LEU A 156 -2.44 -20.61 10.85
CA LEU A 156 -1.51 -19.60 10.32
C LEU A 156 -1.67 -18.25 11.03
N HIS A 157 -2.89 -17.96 11.52
CA HIS A 157 -3.25 -16.80 12.33
C HIS A 157 -3.47 -17.12 13.83
N ARG A 158 -3.25 -18.34 14.34
CA ARG A 158 -3.54 -18.81 15.73
C ARG A 158 -2.26 -18.95 16.54
N GLY A 159 -1.10 -18.89 15.86
CA GLY A 159 0.20 -18.52 16.41
C GLY A 159 0.72 -17.16 15.92
N ARG A 160 -0.05 -16.46 15.08
CA ARG A 160 0.15 -15.03 14.84
C ARG A 160 -0.82 -14.29 15.76
N PRO A 161 -0.36 -13.34 16.57
CA PRO A 161 -1.28 -12.36 17.14
C PRO A 161 -2.10 -11.75 15.98
N PRO A 162 -3.27 -11.10 16.23
CA PRO A 162 -3.76 -10.10 15.27
C PRO A 162 -2.54 -9.31 14.76
N PRO A 163 -2.41 -8.93 13.48
CA PRO A 163 -1.27 -8.09 13.07
C PRO A 163 -1.20 -7.01 14.13
N PRO A 164 -0.12 -6.96 14.94
CA PRO A 164 -0.22 -6.43 16.27
C PRO A 164 -0.90 -5.10 16.13
N ALA A 165 -2.06 -4.93 16.78
CA ALA A 165 -2.53 -3.60 17.07
C ALA A 165 -1.32 -2.99 17.76
N ARG A 166 -0.59 -2.18 16.98
CA ARG A 166 0.80 -1.73 17.17
C ARG A 166 1.29 -2.15 18.52
N THR A 167 2.07 -3.24 18.64
CA THR A 167 2.56 -3.68 19.96
C THR A 167 3.17 -2.44 20.58
N PRO A 168 2.52 -1.85 21.60
CA PRO A 168 3.01 -0.59 22.10
C PRO A 168 4.42 -0.89 22.60
N PRO A 169 5.37 0.03 22.39
CA PRO A 169 6.71 -0.17 22.90
C PRO A 169 6.62 -0.52 24.40
N PRO A 170 7.62 -1.22 24.96
CA PRO A 170 7.68 -1.45 26.40
C PRO A 170 7.32 -0.15 27.13
N ARG A 171 6.54 -0.21 28.22
CA ARG A 171 6.24 0.99 29.03
C ARG A 171 7.07 0.90 30.32
N PRO A 172 8.01 1.83 30.57
CA PRO A 172 8.41 2.94 29.69
C PRO A 172 9.23 2.47 28.47
N PRO A 173 9.19 3.21 27.34
CA PRO A 173 9.97 2.87 26.15
C PRO A 173 11.47 2.89 26.47
N LEU A 174 12.24 2.00 25.83
CA LEU A 174 13.69 2.00 25.96
C LEU A 174 14.24 3.37 25.56
N PRO A 175 15.31 3.90 26.21
CA PRO A 175 15.90 5.19 25.85
C PRO A 175 16.29 5.32 24.36
N THR A 176 16.58 4.18 23.73
CA THR A 176 16.99 4.04 22.33
C THR A 176 15.86 3.54 21.41
N GLN A 177 14.62 3.43 21.90
CA GLN A 177 13.49 2.88 21.15
C GLN A 177 13.29 3.63 19.83
N GLN A 178 13.22 2.90 18.71
CA GLN A 178 13.05 3.48 17.37
C GLN A 178 11.67 3.16 16.76
N PHE A 179 11.09 2.00 17.08
CA PHE A 179 9.79 1.56 16.55
C PHE A 179 8.67 1.76 17.57
N GLY A 180 7.44 2.02 17.09
CA GLY A 180 6.27 2.16 17.96
C GLY A 180 6.19 3.48 18.76
N VAL A 181 7.10 4.43 18.50
CA VAL A 181 7.19 5.72 19.20
C VAL A 181 6.83 6.88 18.27
N SER A 182 6.45 8.03 18.84
CA SER A 182 6.09 9.21 18.05
C SER A 182 7.31 9.82 17.36
N LEU A 183 7.08 10.53 16.25
CA LEU A 183 8.14 11.29 15.60
C LEU A 183 8.78 12.29 16.59
N GLN A 184 7.97 12.97 17.41
CA GLN A 184 8.50 13.88 18.44
C GLN A 184 9.49 13.19 19.39
N TYR A 185 9.15 11.99 19.90
CA TYR A 185 10.06 11.22 20.76
C TYR A 185 11.39 10.92 20.04
N LEU A 186 11.33 10.54 18.76
CA LEU A 186 12.52 10.27 17.95
C LEU A 186 13.37 11.53 17.74
N LYS A 187 12.75 12.69 17.54
CA LYS A 187 13.47 13.97 17.45
C LYS A 187 14.19 14.29 18.75
N ASP A 188 13.50 14.17 19.88
CA ASP A 188 14.05 14.50 21.19
C ASP A 188 15.22 13.58 21.57
N LYS A 189 15.17 12.31 21.17
CA LYS A 189 16.23 11.32 21.44
C LYS A 189 17.37 11.34 20.43
N ASN A 190 17.19 11.94 19.25
CA ASN A 190 18.19 12.00 18.19
C ASN A 190 18.62 13.45 17.90
N GLN A 191 18.99 14.20 18.96
CA GLN A 191 19.63 15.52 18.85
C GLN A 191 18.83 16.56 18.03
N GLY A 192 17.50 16.43 17.97
CA GLY A 192 16.65 17.35 17.22
C GLY A 192 16.56 17.06 15.72
N GLU A 193 17.19 16.00 15.21
CA GLU A 193 17.09 15.64 13.79
C GLU A 193 15.65 15.27 13.40
N LEU A 194 15.19 15.83 12.27
CA LEU A 194 13.84 15.57 11.77
C LEU A 194 13.72 14.19 11.10
N ILE A 195 14.79 13.65 10.51
CA ILE A 195 14.74 12.36 9.80
C ILE A 195 15.19 11.25 10.76
N PRO A 196 14.30 10.31 11.15
CA PRO A 196 14.65 9.22 12.04
C PRO A 196 15.81 8.35 11.50
N PRO A 197 16.71 7.87 12.36
CA PRO A 197 17.87 7.05 11.97
C PRO A 197 17.49 5.82 11.12
N VAL A 198 16.39 5.15 11.46
CA VAL A 198 15.90 3.97 10.71
C VAL A 198 15.56 4.34 9.26
N LEU A 199 14.86 5.47 9.05
CA LEU A 199 14.53 5.94 7.71
C LEU A 199 15.80 6.36 6.96
N ARG A 200 16.70 7.10 7.60
CA ARG A 200 17.97 7.53 7.00
C ARG A 200 18.82 6.34 6.55
N ALA A 201 19.03 5.35 7.43
CA ALA A 201 19.85 4.18 7.14
C ALA A 201 19.27 3.31 6.02
N THR A 202 17.96 3.01 6.08
CA THR A 202 17.29 2.20 5.04
C THR A 202 17.29 2.90 3.68
N VAL A 203 16.98 4.20 3.64
CA VAL A 203 16.98 4.97 2.39
C VAL A 203 18.38 5.07 1.80
N THR A 204 19.40 5.38 2.61
CA THR A 204 20.80 5.46 2.14
C THR A 204 21.26 4.14 1.53
N HIS A 205 21.04 3.02 2.21
CA HIS A 205 21.45 1.70 1.71
C HIS A 205 20.70 1.34 0.41
N LEU A 206 19.38 1.59 0.36
CA LEU A 206 18.59 1.30 -0.84
C LEU A 206 18.93 2.21 -2.03
N ARG A 207 19.30 3.48 -1.79
CA ARG A 207 19.82 4.37 -2.84
C ARG A 207 21.12 3.85 -3.43
N GLN A 208 22.02 3.35 -2.58
CA GLN A 208 23.33 2.87 -3.01
C GLN A 208 23.26 1.52 -3.77
N LYS A 209 22.43 0.59 -3.31
CA LYS A 209 22.45 -0.81 -3.79
C LYS A 209 21.11 -1.33 -4.33
N GLY A 210 20.00 -0.67 -4.00
CA GLY A 210 18.65 -1.22 -4.19
C GLY A 210 17.89 -0.69 -5.40
N LEU A 211 18.23 0.49 -5.95
CA LEU A 211 17.39 1.20 -6.93
C LEU A 211 17.01 0.39 -8.17
N ARG A 212 17.87 -0.53 -8.63
CA ARG A 212 17.60 -1.38 -9.81
C ARG A 212 17.09 -2.78 -9.49
N THR A 213 16.84 -3.10 -8.22
CA THR A 213 16.38 -4.42 -7.79
C THR A 213 14.92 -4.66 -8.22
N GLU A 214 14.66 -5.72 -8.97
CA GLU A 214 13.31 -6.10 -9.36
C GLU A 214 12.38 -6.32 -8.15
N GLY A 215 11.26 -5.62 -8.16
CA GLY A 215 10.21 -5.74 -7.15
C GLY A 215 10.59 -5.14 -5.79
N LEU A 216 11.50 -4.16 -5.76
CA LEU A 216 11.82 -3.39 -4.55
C LEU A 216 10.52 -2.90 -3.87
N PHE A 217 10.42 -3.05 -2.55
CA PHE A 217 9.21 -2.84 -1.73
C PHE A 217 8.02 -3.78 -1.99
N ARG A 218 7.91 -4.43 -3.15
CA ARG A 218 6.83 -5.40 -3.44
C ARG A 218 7.14 -6.77 -2.86
N ARG A 219 8.38 -7.23 -2.94
CA ARG A 219 8.78 -8.56 -2.44
C ARG A 219 8.81 -8.56 -0.90
N SER A 220 8.52 -9.73 -0.34
CA SER A 220 8.59 -9.96 1.10
C SER A 220 10.00 -10.34 1.51
N ALA A 221 10.43 -9.86 2.67
CA ALA A 221 11.65 -10.28 3.36
C ALA A 221 11.31 -11.27 4.49
N SER A 222 12.34 -11.94 5.01
CA SER A 222 12.20 -12.82 6.18
C SER A 222 11.60 -12.07 7.39
N VAL A 223 10.47 -12.56 7.90
CA VAL A 223 9.78 -11.97 9.05
C VAL A 223 10.66 -12.05 10.31
N GLN A 224 11.43 -13.12 10.45
CA GLN A 224 12.34 -13.32 11.59
C GLN A 224 13.46 -12.27 11.56
N THR A 225 14.10 -12.08 10.40
CA THR A 225 15.16 -11.10 10.22
C THR A 225 14.65 -9.67 10.40
N VAL A 226 13.45 -9.36 9.89
CA VAL A 226 12.80 -8.06 10.11
C VAL A 226 12.56 -7.79 11.60
N ARG A 227 12.18 -8.81 12.39
CA ARG A 227 12.02 -8.67 13.85
C ARG A 227 13.35 -8.50 14.56
N GLU A 228 14.38 -9.21 14.12
CA GLU A 228 15.74 -9.07 14.65
C GLU A 228 16.29 -7.66 14.44
N VAL A 229 16.22 -7.15 13.21
CA VAL A 229 16.69 -5.79 12.89
C VAL A 229 15.93 -4.73 13.71
N GLN A 230 14.62 -4.86 13.86
CA GLN A 230 13.84 -3.99 14.75
C GLN A 230 14.33 -4.05 16.20
N ARG A 231 14.61 -5.25 16.72
CA ARG A 231 15.16 -5.43 18.07
C ARG A 231 16.52 -4.74 18.22
N LEU A 232 17.39 -4.85 17.23
CA LEU A 232 18.70 -4.19 17.23
C LEU A 232 18.56 -2.66 17.26
N TYR A 233 17.74 -2.08 16.38
CA TYR A 233 17.46 -0.65 16.38
C TYR A 233 16.87 -0.16 17.71
N ASN A 234 15.90 -0.87 18.28
CA ASN A 234 15.30 -0.50 19.57
C ASN A 234 16.30 -0.55 20.73
N GLN A 235 17.32 -1.40 20.64
CA GLN A 235 18.43 -1.49 21.60
C GLN A 235 19.57 -0.49 21.33
N GLY A 236 19.45 0.35 20.29
CA GLY A 236 20.52 1.26 19.88
C GLY A 236 21.76 0.56 19.32
N LYS A 237 21.63 -0.71 18.93
CA LYS A 237 22.74 -1.48 18.34
C LYS A 237 22.92 -1.10 16.86
N PRO A 238 24.16 -1.06 16.36
CA PRO A 238 24.41 -0.83 14.94
C PRO A 238 23.78 -1.94 14.09
N VAL A 239 23.29 -1.56 12.92
CA VAL A 239 22.73 -2.47 11.92
C VAL A 239 23.41 -2.17 10.60
N ASP A 240 24.19 -3.12 10.10
CA ASP A 240 24.67 -3.11 8.72
C ASP A 240 23.75 -3.99 7.88
N PHE A 241 23.16 -3.42 6.82
CA PHE A 241 22.28 -4.16 5.94
C PHE A 241 23.04 -5.12 5.02
N ASP A 242 24.35 -4.93 4.84
CA ASP A 242 25.19 -5.83 4.04
C ASP A 242 25.33 -7.23 4.68
N ASP A 243 25.26 -7.32 6.01
CA ASP A 243 25.36 -8.59 6.75
C ASP A 243 24.23 -9.58 6.42
N TYR A 244 23.10 -9.10 5.87
CA TYR A 244 21.91 -9.93 5.67
C TYR A 244 21.76 -10.48 4.25
N GLY A 245 22.50 -9.96 3.26
CA GLY A 245 22.48 -10.43 1.87
C GLY A 245 21.14 -10.31 1.11
N ASP A 246 20.10 -9.71 1.70
CA ASP A 246 18.78 -9.50 1.08
C ASP A 246 18.37 -8.02 1.12
N ILE A 247 18.42 -7.38 -0.05
CA ILE A 247 18.06 -5.98 -0.26
C ILE A 247 16.58 -5.68 0.05
N HIS A 248 15.71 -6.70 0.14
CA HIS A 248 14.31 -6.52 0.52
C HIS A 248 14.14 -6.32 2.03
N ILE A 249 15.15 -6.63 2.86
CA ILE A 249 15.14 -6.39 4.30
C ILE A 249 15.05 -4.89 4.64
N PRO A 250 15.97 -4.02 4.17
CA PRO A 250 15.86 -2.57 4.44
C PRO A 250 14.55 -1.99 3.90
N ALA A 251 14.04 -2.49 2.76
CA ALA A 251 12.75 -2.11 2.22
C ALA A 251 11.57 -2.52 3.12
N ALA A 252 11.63 -3.71 3.72
CA ALA A 252 10.63 -4.19 4.67
C ALA A 252 10.68 -3.43 6.01
N ILE A 253 11.89 -3.09 6.48
CA ILE A 253 12.11 -2.30 7.69
C ILE A 253 11.56 -0.89 7.54
N LEU A 254 11.83 -0.21 6.43
CA LEU A 254 11.30 1.11 6.13
C LEU A 254 9.77 1.12 6.21
N LYS A 255 9.10 0.18 5.52
CA LYS A 255 7.62 0.07 5.57
C LYS A 255 7.10 -0.23 6.97
N THR A 256 7.83 -1.04 7.73
CA THR A 256 7.44 -1.43 9.09
C THR A 256 7.55 -0.26 10.05
N PHE A 257 8.62 0.54 9.95
CA PHE A 257 8.78 1.78 10.71
C PHE A 257 7.57 2.71 10.54
N LEU A 258 7.16 2.97 9.30
CA LEU A 258 6.01 3.82 9.00
C LEU A 258 4.71 3.27 9.58
N ARG A 259 4.45 1.97 9.41
CA ARG A 259 3.23 1.30 9.88
C ARG A 259 3.10 1.28 11.40
N GLU A 260 4.23 1.24 12.11
CA GLU A 260 4.25 1.17 13.57
C GLU A 260 4.20 2.53 14.26
N LEU A 261 4.24 3.64 13.52
CA LEU A 261 4.05 4.96 14.11
C LEU A 261 2.71 5.02 14.86
N PRO A 262 2.65 5.63 16.07
CA PRO A 262 1.41 5.81 16.83
C PRO A 262 0.33 6.64 16.12
N GLN A 263 0.73 7.46 15.16
CA GLN A 263 -0.15 8.19 14.25
C GLN A 263 0.36 7.99 12.82
N PRO A 264 -0.51 7.89 11.80
CA PRO A 264 -0.05 7.87 10.41
C PRO A 264 0.83 9.07 10.10
N LEU A 265 1.78 8.89 9.19
CA LEU A 265 2.69 9.95 8.79
C LEU A 265 1.92 11.15 8.21
N LEU A 266 0.83 10.89 7.49
CA LEU A 266 -0.08 11.91 6.95
C LEU A 266 -1.09 12.45 7.99
N THR A 267 -1.02 12.00 9.24
CA THR A 267 -1.94 12.33 10.35
C THR A 267 -3.40 11.90 10.13
N PHE A 268 -4.20 11.88 11.20
CA PHE A 268 -5.60 11.43 11.09
C PHE A 268 -6.50 12.51 10.47
N GLU A 269 -6.12 13.78 10.64
CA GLU A 269 -6.84 14.97 10.18
C GLU A 269 -6.84 15.09 8.65
N ALA A 270 -5.82 14.54 7.98
CA ALA A 270 -5.76 14.52 6.52
C ALA A 270 -6.62 13.41 5.90
N TYR A 271 -7.05 12.40 6.67
CA TYR A 271 -7.68 11.18 6.15
C TYR A 271 -8.89 11.46 5.25
N GLU A 272 -9.88 12.19 5.76
CA GLU A 272 -11.11 12.51 5.02
C GLU A 272 -10.83 13.42 3.81
N GLN A 273 -9.87 14.35 3.94
CA GLN A 273 -9.48 15.22 2.83
C GLN A 273 -8.86 14.42 1.68
N ILE A 274 -8.07 13.39 2.01
CA ILE A 274 -7.48 12.47 1.03
C ILE A 274 -8.56 11.62 0.36
N LEU A 275 -9.55 11.12 1.11
CA LEU A 275 -10.66 10.36 0.52
C LEU A 275 -11.43 11.16 -0.54
N GLY A 276 -11.55 12.48 -0.34
CA GLY A 276 -12.19 13.39 -1.29
C GLY A 276 -11.42 13.61 -2.60
N ILE A 277 -10.18 13.12 -2.74
CA ILE A 277 -9.33 13.44 -3.91
C ILE A 277 -9.91 12.95 -5.24
N THR A 278 -10.68 11.86 -5.23
CA THR A 278 -11.33 11.32 -6.43
C THR A 278 -12.48 12.19 -6.94
N SER A 279 -13.04 13.02 -6.06
CA SER A 279 -14.11 13.97 -6.39
C SER A 279 -13.56 15.29 -6.96
N VAL A 280 -12.25 15.50 -6.89
CA VAL A 280 -11.57 16.68 -7.45
C VAL A 280 -11.28 16.44 -8.94
N GLU A 281 -11.49 17.47 -9.75
CA GLU A 281 -11.12 17.48 -11.17
C GLU A 281 -9.64 17.13 -11.35
N SER A 282 -9.33 16.26 -12.32
CA SER A 282 -7.97 15.71 -12.51
C SER A 282 -6.88 16.78 -12.61
N SER A 283 -7.14 17.89 -13.29
CA SER A 283 -6.22 19.04 -13.46
C SER A 283 -5.85 19.73 -12.14
N LEU A 284 -6.75 19.67 -11.13
CA LEU A 284 -6.59 20.35 -9.85
C LEU A 284 -6.07 19.43 -8.73
N ARG A 285 -5.95 18.12 -8.97
CA ARG A 285 -5.57 17.15 -7.92
C ARG A 285 -4.19 17.39 -7.35
N VAL A 286 -3.21 17.77 -8.17
CA VAL A 286 -1.84 18.09 -7.71
C VAL A 286 -1.87 19.31 -6.78
N THR A 287 -2.61 20.36 -7.15
CA THR A 287 -2.82 21.54 -6.32
C THR A 287 -3.51 21.19 -5.01
N ARG A 288 -4.54 20.32 -5.04
CA ARG A 288 -5.21 19.84 -3.84
C ARG A 288 -4.29 19.04 -2.92
N CYS A 289 -3.43 18.18 -3.49
CA CYS A 289 -2.42 17.46 -2.71
C CYS A 289 -1.53 18.43 -1.95
N ARG A 290 -1.02 19.47 -2.63
CA ARG A 290 -0.18 20.51 -2.01
C ARG A 290 -0.89 21.19 -0.84
N GLN A 291 -2.17 21.55 -0.98
CA GLN A 291 -2.95 22.17 0.10
C GLN A 291 -3.07 21.27 1.33
N ILE A 292 -3.34 19.97 1.13
CA ILE A 292 -3.40 18.98 2.22
C ILE A 292 -2.05 18.91 2.93
N LEU A 293 -0.94 18.84 2.18
CA LEU A 293 0.40 18.78 2.76
C LEU A 293 0.80 20.04 3.53
N GLN A 294 0.29 21.21 3.16
CA GLN A 294 0.55 22.47 3.87
C GLN A 294 -0.06 22.49 5.28
N SER A 295 -1.14 21.73 5.52
CA SER A 295 -1.73 21.58 6.85
C SER A 295 -1.00 20.59 7.76
N LEU A 296 -0.01 19.85 7.24
CA LEU A 296 0.72 18.87 8.05
C LEU A 296 1.69 19.55 9.03
N PRO A 297 1.87 18.97 10.24
CA PRO A 297 2.94 19.36 11.15
C PRO A 297 4.30 19.35 10.44
N GLU A 298 5.18 20.27 10.83
CA GLU A 298 6.50 20.46 10.18
C GLU A 298 7.31 19.16 10.17
N HIS A 299 7.34 18.44 11.29
CA HIS A 299 8.09 17.19 11.40
C HIS A 299 7.53 16.11 10.46
N ASN A 300 6.21 15.92 10.42
CA ASN A 300 5.55 15.00 9.50
C ASN A 300 5.83 15.36 8.04
N TYR A 301 5.74 16.66 7.70
CA TYR A 301 6.01 17.14 6.34
C TYR A 301 7.46 16.87 5.92
N ALA A 302 8.44 17.13 6.79
CA ALA A 302 9.86 16.89 6.50
C ALA A 302 10.14 15.40 6.26
N VAL A 303 9.62 14.52 7.12
CA VAL A 303 9.77 13.06 6.96
C VAL A 303 9.05 12.55 5.71
N LEU A 304 7.85 13.07 5.42
CA LEU A 304 7.11 12.72 4.21
C LEU A 304 7.85 13.18 2.95
N SER A 305 8.34 14.42 2.90
CA SER A 305 9.10 14.94 1.76
C SER A 305 10.33 14.08 1.48
N TYR A 306 11.12 13.77 2.52
CA TYR A 306 12.29 12.89 2.40
C TYR A 306 11.94 11.50 1.84
N LEU A 307 10.86 10.89 2.36
CA LEU A 307 10.40 9.58 1.91
C LEU A 307 9.89 9.61 0.47
N ILE A 308 9.00 10.55 0.12
CA ILE A 308 8.42 10.62 -1.22
C ILE A 308 9.48 10.98 -2.26
N GLY A 309 10.46 11.83 -1.92
CA GLY A 309 11.60 12.11 -2.79
C GLY A 309 12.39 10.84 -3.14
N PHE A 310 12.64 9.98 -2.16
CA PHE A 310 13.26 8.68 -2.42
C PHE A 310 12.36 7.74 -3.24
N LEU A 311 11.05 7.69 -2.96
CA LEU A 311 10.13 6.86 -3.77
C LEU A 311 10.02 7.37 -5.22
N HIS A 312 10.15 8.67 -5.43
CA HIS A 312 10.25 9.27 -6.76
C HIS A 312 11.53 8.81 -7.48
N GLU A 313 12.69 8.81 -6.83
CA GLU A 313 13.93 8.24 -7.40
C GLU A 313 13.75 6.76 -7.78
N VAL A 314 13.10 5.96 -6.93
CA VAL A 314 12.79 4.55 -7.23
C VAL A 314 11.88 4.43 -8.44
N SER A 315 10.89 5.32 -8.60
CA SER A 315 9.99 5.28 -9.77
C SER A 315 10.70 5.66 -11.08
N GLN A 316 11.73 6.50 -11.03
CA GLN A 316 12.55 6.83 -12.20
C GLN A 316 13.34 5.62 -12.73
N GLU A 317 13.73 4.69 -11.85
CA GLU A 317 14.44 3.44 -12.24
C GLU A 317 13.48 2.28 -12.57
N SER A 318 12.19 2.57 -12.81
CA SER A 318 11.13 1.56 -13.00
C SER A 318 11.32 0.64 -14.21
N ILE A 319 12.13 1.05 -15.18
CA ILE A 319 12.55 0.18 -16.30
C ILE A 319 13.31 -1.06 -15.81
N PHE A 320 14.08 -0.94 -14.73
CA PHE A 320 14.85 -2.03 -14.12
C PHE A 320 14.08 -2.67 -12.98
N ASN A 321 13.73 -1.88 -11.96
CA ASN A 321 13.13 -2.41 -10.73
C ASN A 321 11.65 -2.80 -10.87
N LYS A 322 10.99 -2.42 -11.97
CA LYS A 322 9.57 -2.68 -12.27
C LYS A 322 8.59 -2.01 -11.29
N MET A 323 8.99 -0.97 -10.58
CA MET A 323 8.19 -0.26 -9.57
C MET A 323 7.96 1.20 -10.00
N ASN A 324 6.92 1.43 -10.79
CA ASN A 324 6.46 2.79 -11.10
C ASN A 324 5.68 3.42 -9.92
N SER A 325 5.36 4.71 -10.03
CA SER A 325 4.61 5.48 -9.01
C SER A 325 3.32 4.78 -8.56
N SER A 326 2.52 4.26 -9.49
CA SER A 326 1.29 3.52 -9.18
C SER A 326 1.52 2.22 -8.38
N ARG A 327 2.54 1.43 -8.74
CA ARG A 327 2.91 0.20 -8.01
C ARG A 327 3.45 0.52 -6.63
N LEU A 328 4.27 1.56 -6.49
CA LEU A 328 4.76 2.03 -5.19
C LEU A 328 3.60 2.55 -4.33
N ALA A 329 2.67 3.30 -4.91
CA ALA A 329 1.49 3.79 -4.21
C ALA A 329 0.62 2.67 -3.64
N CYS A 330 0.43 1.58 -4.40
CA CYS A 330 -0.28 0.40 -3.90
C CYS A 330 0.40 -0.26 -2.68
N VAL A 331 1.73 -0.13 -2.57
CA VAL A 331 2.49 -0.66 -1.44
C VAL A 331 2.47 0.33 -0.27
N PHE A 332 2.61 1.63 -0.53
CA PHE A 332 2.81 2.66 0.49
C PHE A 332 1.54 3.33 1.00
N GLY A 333 0.43 3.33 0.26
CA GLY A 333 -0.79 4.07 0.63
C GLY A 333 -1.24 3.79 2.07
N LEU A 334 -1.35 2.50 2.45
CA LEU A 334 -1.72 2.11 3.82
C LEU A 334 -0.59 2.20 4.85
N ASN A 335 0.66 2.42 4.43
CA ASN A 335 1.77 2.70 5.36
C ASN A 335 1.92 4.21 5.63
N LEU A 336 1.30 5.06 4.83
CA LEU A 336 1.31 6.51 5.02
C LEU A 336 0.08 7.01 5.77
N ILE A 337 -1.06 6.32 5.62
CA ILE A 337 -2.35 6.76 6.14
C ILE A 337 -3.32 5.59 6.40
N TRP A 338 -4.05 5.68 7.52
CA TRP A 338 -5.12 4.76 7.93
C TRP A 338 -6.12 5.51 8.82
N PRO A 339 -7.37 5.05 8.96
CA PRO A 339 -8.36 5.70 9.82
C PRO A 339 -7.96 5.60 11.29
N SER A 340 -8.47 6.51 12.11
CA SER A 340 -8.24 6.53 13.56
C SER A 340 -8.87 5.34 14.29
N GLN A 341 -9.91 4.74 13.70
CA GLN A 341 -10.60 3.58 14.23
C GLN A 341 -10.88 2.54 13.13
N GLY A 342 -10.67 1.28 13.47
CA GLY A 342 -10.91 0.14 12.57
C GLY A 342 -9.89 0.03 11.43
N ALA A 343 -10.19 -0.86 10.48
CA ALA A 343 -9.38 -1.04 9.28
C ALA A 343 -9.89 -0.14 8.14
N SER A 344 -9.00 0.30 7.25
CA SER A 344 -9.38 1.03 6.04
C SER A 344 -10.37 0.21 5.20
N SER A 345 -11.51 0.81 4.87
CA SER A 345 -12.50 0.19 3.98
C SER A 345 -11.91 -0.03 2.58
N LEU A 346 -12.36 -1.08 1.87
CA LEU A 346 -11.87 -1.36 0.51
C LEU A 346 -12.13 -0.20 -0.47
N SER A 347 -13.17 0.60 -0.23
CA SER A 347 -13.45 1.81 -1.01
C SER A 347 -12.45 2.93 -0.79
N ALA A 348 -11.80 2.99 0.39
CA ALA A 348 -10.76 3.98 0.69
C ALA A 348 -9.46 3.70 -0.07
N LEU A 349 -9.17 2.46 -0.46
CA LEU A 349 -7.89 2.13 -1.11
C LEU A 349 -7.64 2.92 -2.40
N VAL A 350 -8.69 3.17 -3.20
CA VAL A 350 -8.57 3.89 -4.47
C VAL A 350 -8.10 5.34 -4.26
N PRO A 351 -8.80 6.18 -3.47
CA PRO A 351 -8.33 7.55 -3.23
C PRO A 351 -6.99 7.60 -2.49
N LEU A 352 -6.73 6.71 -1.52
CA LEU A 352 -5.46 6.68 -0.80
C LEU A 352 -4.26 6.36 -1.72
N ASN A 353 -4.42 5.37 -2.59
CA ASN A 353 -3.37 5.01 -3.55
C ASN A 353 -3.22 6.10 -4.62
N LEU A 354 -4.32 6.67 -5.12
CA LEU A 354 -4.26 7.78 -6.07
C LEU A 354 -3.51 8.99 -5.49
N PHE A 355 -3.81 9.36 -4.25
CA PHE A 355 -3.11 10.43 -3.56
C PHE A 355 -1.61 10.14 -3.46
N THR A 356 -1.24 8.94 -3.01
CA THR A 356 0.16 8.53 -2.89
C THR A 356 0.86 8.50 -4.25
N GLU A 357 0.19 8.05 -5.30
CA GLU A 357 0.71 8.05 -6.68
C GLU A 357 1.00 9.47 -7.16
N LEU A 358 0.08 10.42 -6.94
CA LEU A 358 0.27 11.83 -7.28
C LEU A 358 1.44 12.46 -6.52
N LEU A 359 1.65 12.11 -5.24
CA LEU A 359 2.80 12.58 -4.47
C LEU A 359 4.12 12.11 -5.09
N ILE A 360 4.20 10.84 -5.48
CA ILE A 360 5.41 10.24 -6.05
C ILE A 360 5.65 10.76 -7.47
N GLU A 361 4.64 10.76 -8.33
CA GLU A 361 4.76 11.16 -9.73
C GLU A 361 5.13 12.65 -9.87
N TYR A 362 4.46 13.51 -9.11
CA TYR A 362 4.61 14.96 -9.18
C TYR A 362 5.41 15.54 -8.01
N TYR A 363 6.36 14.78 -7.47
CA TYR A 363 7.15 15.15 -6.28
C TYR A 363 7.65 16.60 -6.33
N GLY A 364 8.34 16.98 -7.42
CA GLY A 364 8.83 18.35 -7.60
C GLY A 364 7.72 19.38 -7.47
N GLN A 365 6.60 19.22 -8.18
CA GLN A 365 5.51 20.19 -8.13
C GLN A 365 4.80 20.24 -6.76
N VAL A 366 4.68 19.11 -6.08
CA VAL A 366 3.95 19.03 -4.80
C VAL A 366 4.79 19.60 -3.65
N PHE A 367 6.11 19.37 -3.64
CA PHE A 367 6.98 19.73 -2.52
C PHE A 367 7.80 21.04 -2.71
N SER A 368 7.91 21.60 -3.93
CA SER A 368 8.71 22.82 -4.21
C SER A 368 8.34 24.10 -3.43
N ALA A 369 7.12 24.23 -2.90
CA ALA A 369 6.61 25.51 -2.37
C ALA A 369 7.07 25.85 -0.94
N ARG A 370 7.62 24.90 -0.18
CA ARG A 370 8.00 25.10 1.24
C ARG A 370 9.51 25.25 1.43
N GLU A 371 10.32 24.69 0.52
CA GLU A 371 11.78 24.85 0.51
C GLU A 371 12.21 26.31 0.32
N ALA A 372 11.46 27.09 -0.47
CA ALA A 372 11.74 28.52 -0.67
C ALA A 372 11.53 29.41 0.58
N ARG A 373 10.73 28.98 1.56
CA ARG A 373 10.53 29.75 2.81
C ARG A 373 11.63 29.50 3.86
N GLY A 374 12.35 28.38 3.76
CA GLY A 374 13.44 28.05 4.69
C GLY A 374 14.73 28.84 4.47
N VAL A 375 14.88 29.47 3.30
CA VAL A 375 16.10 30.21 2.92
C VAL A 375 15.96 31.73 3.14
N LEU A 376 14.74 32.25 3.25
CA LEU A 376 14.48 33.70 3.42
C LEU A 376 14.28 34.13 4.89
N GLY A 377 14.47 33.23 5.85
CA GLY A 377 14.26 33.49 7.29
C GLY A 377 15.52 33.86 8.09
N ALA A 378 16.68 33.97 7.45
CA ALA A 378 17.93 34.34 8.11
C ALA A 378 18.53 35.59 7.45
N GLY A 379 18.28 36.75 8.06
CA GLY A 379 19.04 37.97 7.80
C GLY A 379 18.21 39.17 7.37
N SER A 380 17.56 39.84 8.32
CA SER A 380 17.42 41.30 8.33
C SER A 380 16.82 41.76 9.66
N ALA A 381 17.67 41.78 10.69
CA ALA A 381 17.43 42.57 11.89
C ALA A 381 18.16 43.90 11.73
N GLU A 382 17.36 44.96 11.63
CA GLU A 382 17.55 46.32 12.16
C GLU A 382 18.95 46.96 12.14
N ALA A 383 19.06 48.04 11.35
CA ALA A 383 19.83 49.22 11.73
C ALA A 383 19.04 50.46 11.27
N GLY A 384 18.34 51.10 12.21
CA GLY A 384 17.81 52.43 12.03
C GLY A 384 18.80 53.43 12.61
N GLU A 385 19.19 54.45 11.84
CA GLU A 385 19.51 55.77 12.37
C GLU A 385 19.49 56.83 11.26
N ARG A 386 18.98 58.01 11.62
CA ARG A 386 18.71 59.19 10.78
C ARG A 386 19.94 60.10 10.69
N GLY A 387 20.07 60.78 9.54
CA GLY A 387 20.52 62.19 9.44
C GLY A 387 22.01 62.44 9.20
N GLY A 388 22.37 62.92 8.00
CA GLY A 388 23.70 63.48 7.68
C GLY A 388 23.81 64.98 8.01
N PRO A 389 24.60 65.79 7.28
CA PRO A 389 25.90 65.58 6.62
C PRO A 389 26.97 66.60 7.11
N LEU A 390 28.23 66.54 6.65
CA LEU A 390 29.09 67.70 6.24
C LEU A 390 30.59 67.35 6.06
N ALA A 391 31.13 67.87 4.94
CA ALA A 391 32.44 68.49 4.72
C ALA A 391 33.76 67.71 4.56
N GLY A 392 34.48 68.09 3.49
CA GLY A 392 35.94 68.05 3.29
C GLY A 392 36.47 66.75 2.67
N GLY A 393 37.25 66.71 1.59
CA GLY A 393 38.04 67.72 0.90
C GLY A 393 39.31 67.05 0.36
N CYS A 394 39.51 67.16 -0.96
CA CYS A 394 40.78 67.15 -1.71
C CYS A 394 41.78 65.97 -1.67
N ALA A 395 41.95 65.41 -2.88
CA ALA A 395 43.20 65.27 -3.65
C ALA A 395 44.31 64.29 -3.23
N GLY A 396 44.80 63.52 -4.21
CA GLY A 396 46.09 62.82 -4.12
C GLY A 396 46.29 61.72 -5.17
N ASP A 397 47.11 62.02 -6.17
CA ASP A 397 47.49 61.25 -7.36
C ASP A 397 48.22 59.90 -7.16
N GLY A 398 48.26 59.11 -8.25
CA GLY A 398 49.39 58.21 -8.60
C GLY A 398 48.98 56.76 -8.87
N ARG A 399 48.85 56.29 -10.13
CA ARG A 399 49.87 55.55 -10.92
C ARG A 399 50.58 54.46 -10.08
N THR A 400 50.66 53.16 -10.43
CA THR A 400 50.88 52.49 -11.72
C THR A 400 50.94 50.96 -11.50
N ALA A 401 50.68 50.19 -12.57
CA ALA A 401 51.26 48.88 -12.91
C ALA A 401 50.79 47.59 -12.17
N GLY A 402 50.14 46.70 -12.93
CA GLY A 402 50.30 45.24 -12.76
C GLY A 402 51.68 44.77 -13.27
N PRO A 403 52.06 43.48 -13.18
CA PRO A 403 51.35 42.45 -13.96
C PRO A 403 51.38 40.99 -13.41
N THR A 404 50.57 40.14 -14.08
CA THR A 404 50.78 38.73 -14.47
C THR A 404 50.88 37.57 -13.45
N ALA A 405 50.06 36.56 -13.77
CA ALA A 405 50.08 35.18 -13.30
C ALA A 405 51.31 34.37 -13.80
N PRO A 406 51.61 33.21 -13.20
CA PRO A 406 52.39 32.16 -13.83
C PRO A 406 51.57 30.92 -14.23
N ALA A 407 51.97 30.37 -15.37
CA ALA A 407 51.42 29.20 -16.05
C ALA A 407 51.98 27.86 -15.53
N VAL A 408 51.25 26.79 -15.85
CA VAL A 408 51.56 25.35 -15.69
C VAL A 408 52.61 24.91 -16.72
N PRO A 409 53.47 23.89 -16.47
CA PRO A 409 53.36 22.58 -17.18
C PRO A 409 53.92 21.37 -16.35
N PRO A 410 54.13 20.16 -16.90
CA PRO A 410 53.13 19.12 -17.18
C PRO A 410 53.42 17.74 -16.50
N ARG A 411 52.48 16.80 -16.67
CA ARG A 411 52.51 15.39 -16.22
C ARG A 411 53.60 14.52 -16.89
N PRO A 412 53.97 13.38 -16.27
CA PRO A 412 54.40 12.18 -16.98
C PRO A 412 53.29 11.11 -17.11
N LEU A 413 53.31 10.45 -18.26
CA LEU A 413 52.55 9.27 -18.68
C LEU A 413 53.24 7.98 -18.21
N THR A 414 52.47 6.98 -17.78
CA THR A 414 52.78 5.53 -17.79
C THR A 414 51.52 4.81 -17.31
N GLU A 415 51.06 3.67 -17.79
CA GLU A 415 51.28 2.86 -18.99
C GLU A 415 50.15 1.82 -18.91
N ALA A 416 49.53 1.48 -20.04
CA ALA A 416 48.50 0.46 -20.08
C ALA A 416 49.12 -0.94 -20.01
N ARG A 417 48.57 -1.83 -19.18
CA ARG A 417 48.62 -3.28 -19.45
C ARG A 417 47.23 -3.88 -19.27
N ARG A 418 46.83 -4.59 -20.32
CA ARG A 418 45.65 -5.48 -20.43
C ARG A 418 46.20 -6.89 -20.79
N PRO A 419 45.37 -7.94 -20.81
CA PRO A 419 45.35 -8.99 -19.80
C PRO A 419 45.89 -10.34 -20.31
N LEU A 420 45.96 -11.32 -19.40
CA LEU A 420 45.89 -12.77 -19.68
C LEU A 420 44.61 -13.32 -19.05
#